data_AF-A0A835PHQ6-F1
#
_entry.id   AF-A0A835PHQ6-F1
#
_cell.length_a   1.000
_cell.length_b   1.000
_cell.length_c   1.000
_cell.angle_alpha   90.00
_cell.angle_beta   90.00
_cell.angle_gamma   90.00
#
_symmetry.space_group_name_H-M   'P 1'
#
loop_
_entity.id
_entity.type
_entity.pdbx_description
1 polymer ?
#
loop_
_entity_poly.entity_id
_entity_poly.type
_entity_poly.pdbx_seq_one_letter_code
_entity_poly.pdbx_strand_id
1 'polypeptide(L)'
;MASFVMEEFLGEGVLKGLIHQFVAAGWHDVPTLKIVTAEDLDLLKLTQQQKDALELRKYLHDRSLMQYADKMEDAGLTVSKLLKMRAIALSSQFSMRRAHVAIVFKRESTNSSTTNVDQELKFKEGHVFKGIVAGKTTGHHLCSCFDPSPILDDVAPYPSLANISIRKLTTEYKACVECQLATKAPLLKASELWNEKPTVLLCIRRPGCIICRAEAHRLYSRKPVFDALGFQLVVVLHELIESQVKEFWPRYWGGMVVIDQSMGFFKALGSGKLLKERFLTDIVLNSRANYKAAKASGFKGNHIGEGEIKGGLFVIRRGRGGVAYQFIERKLGDWAPIVEVIEICSRVQNES
;
A
#
# COMPACT_ATOMS: atom_id res chain seq x y z
N MET A 1 12.56 -8.64 -0.69
CA MET A 1 12.33 -8.91 -2.11
C MET A 1 13.55 -8.46 -2.88
N ALA A 2 14.07 -9.28 -3.79
CA ALA A 2 15.13 -8.85 -4.69
C ALA A 2 14.55 -7.80 -5.66
N SER A 3 15.32 -6.76 -5.98
CA SER A 3 14.99 -5.82 -7.05
C SER A 3 15.46 -6.43 -8.37
N PHE A 4 14.52 -6.73 -9.26
CA PHE A 4 14.81 -7.10 -10.64
C PHE A 4 14.50 -5.90 -11.54
N VAL A 5 15.29 -5.72 -12.59
CA VAL A 5 14.88 -4.86 -13.72
C VAL A 5 13.87 -5.60 -14.60
N MET A 6 13.15 -4.89 -15.46
CA MET A 6 12.08 -5.47 -16.28
C MET A 6 12.58 -6.62 -17.15
N GLU A 7 13.77 -6.47 -17.71
CA GLU A 7 14.46 -7.44 -18.55
C GLU A 7 14.74 -8.73 -17.78
N GLU A 8 15.32 -8.61 -16.59
CA GLU A 8 15.61 -9.77 -15.71
C GLU A 8 14.33 -10.44 -15.21
N PHE A 9 13.29 -9.65 -14.95
CA PHE A 9 12.03 -10.18 -14.45
C PHE A 9 11.26 -10.90 -15.55
N LEU A 10 11.16 -10.36 -16.77
CA LEU A 10 10.47 -11.03 -17.88
C LEU A 10 11.30 -12.15 -18.49
N GLY A 11 12.62 -12.10 -18.34
CA GLY A 11 13.54 -13.16 -18.77
C GLY A 11 13.55 -13.39 -20.28
N GLU A 12 14.03 -14.57 -20.65
CA GLU A 12 14.31 -14.92 -22.04
C GLU A 12 13.28 -15.91 -22.63
N GLY A 13 12.30 -16.34 -21.83
CA GLY A 13 11.21 -17.23 -22.23
C GLY A 13 10.07 -16.54 -22.97
N VAL A 14 8.84 -17.00 -22.73
CA VAL A 14 7.62 -16.59 -23.48
C VAL A 14 7.22 -15.12 -23.30
N LEU A 15 7.75 -14.46 -22.27
CA LEU A 15 7.54 -13.03 -21.99
C LEU A 15 8.58 -12.12 -22.67
N LYS A 16 9.60 -12.71 -23.33
CA LYS A 16 10.65 -11.97 -24.02
C LYS A 16 10.06 -11.04 -25.07
N GLY A 17 10.55 -9.80 -25.10
CA GLY A 17 10.12 -8.78 -26.06
C GLY A 17 8.83 -8.04 -25.69
N LEU A 18 8.13 -8.42 -24.61
CA LEU A 18 6.90 -7.74 -24.19
C LEU A 18 7.15 -6.42 -23.44
N ILE A 19 8.42 -6.07 -23.15
CA ILE A 19 8.79 -4.86 -22.38
C ILE A 19 8.17 -3.62 -23.02
N HIS A 20 8.33 -3.43 -24.34
CA HIS A 20 7.79 -2.25 -25.03
C HIS A 20 6.28 -2.15 -24.91
N GLN A 21 5.58 -3.29 -24.95
CA GLN A 21 4.13 -3.35 -24.83
C GLN A 21 3.66 -3.00 -23.42
N PHE A 22 4.34 -3.52 -22.40
CA PHE A 22 4.08 -3.19 -21.01
C PHE A 22 4.35 -1.71 -20.71
N VAL A 23 5.48 -1.18 -21.17
CA VAL A 23 5.86 0.23 -20.99
C VAL A 23 4.86 1.16 -21.67
N ALA A 24 4.45 0.86 -22.91
CA ALA A 24 3.44 1.65 -23.63
C ALA A 24 2.07 1.66 -22.92
N ALA A 25 1.76 0.59 -22.18
CA ALA A 25 0.54 0.46 -21.39
C ALA A 25 0.65 1.03 -19.96
N GLY A 26 1.78 1.65 -19.61
CA GLY A 26 1.98 2.29 -18.30
C GLY A 26 2.69 1.43 -17.25
N TRP A 27 3.09 0.21 -17.59
CA TRP A 27 3.80 -0.73 -16.71
C TRP A 27 5.32 -0.63 -16.92
N HIS A 28 5.94 0.26 -16.16
CA HIS A 28 7.33 0.66 -16.40
C HIS A 28 8.36 -0.13 -15.58
N ASP A 29 7.92 -0.90 -14.59
CA ASP A 29 8.79 -1.60 -13.66
C ASP A 29 8.14 -2.88 -13.08
N VAL A 30 8.95 -3.72 -12.43
CA VAL A 30 8.49 -4.98 -11.85
C VAL A 30 7.40 -4.79 -10.78
N PRO A 31 7.49 -3.80 -9.85
CA PRO A 31 6.40 -3.52 -8.91
C PRO A 31 5.06 -3.23 -9.59
N THR A 32 5.04 -2.44 -10.67
CA THR A 32 3.82 -2.12 -11.41
C THR A 32 3.32 -3.34 -12.20
N LEU A 33 4.20 -4.16 -12.80
CA LEU A 33 3.78 -5.43 -13.42
C LEU A 33 3.12 -6.40 -12.44
N LYS A 34 3.53 -6.41 -11.17
CA LYS A 34 2.96 -7.35 -10.19
C LYS A 34 1.49 -7.09 -9.90
N ILE A 35 1.03 -5.85 -10.07
CA ILE A 35 -0.35 -5.44 -9.79
C ILE A 35 -1.24 -5.50 -11.03
N VAL A 36 -0.68 -5.82 -12.21
CA VAL A 36 -1.45 -5.99 -13.45
C VAL A 36 -2.48 -7.10 -13.28
N THR A 37 -3.73 -6.80 -13.61
CA THR A 37 -4.89 -7.70 -13.46
C THR A 37 -5.06 -8.60 -14.68
N ALA A 38 -5.93 -9.61 -14.59
CA ALA A 38 -6.27 -10.44 -15.75
C ALA A 38 -6.89 -9.59 -16.88
N GLU A 39 -7.74 -8.62 -16.52
CA GLU A 39 -8.39 -7.68 -17.44
C GLU A 39 -7.38 -6.82 -18.19
N ASP A 40 -6.36 -6.30 -17.49
CA ASP A 40 -5.27 -5.54 -18.11
C ASP A 40 -4.49 -6.40 -19.13
N LEU A 41 -4.26 -7.67 -18.82
CA LEU A 41 -3.56 -8.60 -19.70
C LEU A 41 -4.39 -8.99 -20.93
N ASP A 42 -5.72 -9.04 -20.79
CA ASP A 42 -6.66 -9.20 -21.90
C ASP A 42 -6.63 -8.01 -22.85
N LEU A 43 -6.57 -6.78 -22.31
CA LEU A 43 -6.43 -5.56 -23.12
C LEU A 43 -5.12 -5.51 -23.89
N LEU A 44 -4.05 -6.06 -23.32
CA LEU A 44 -2.76 -6.23 -23.99
C LEU A 44 -2.74 -7.42 -24.97
N LYS A 45 -3.85 -8.15 -25.13
CA LYS A 45 -3.94 -9.31 -26.04
C LYS A 45 -2.85 -10.36 -25.79
N LEU A 46 -2.44 -10.52 -24.53
CA LEU A 46 -1.47 -11.56 -24.16
C LEU A 46 -2.10 -12.94 -24.32
N THR A 47 -1.32 -13.88 -24.81
CA THR A 47 -1.72 -15.29 -24.88
C THR A 47 -1.88 -15.88 -23.48
N GLN A 48 -2.68 -16.94 -23.33
CA GLN A 48 -2.83 -17.61 -22.03
C GLN A 48 -1.48 -18.08 -21.47
N GLN A 49 -0.58 -18.56 -22.34
CA GLN A 49 0.77 -18.97 -21.96
C GLN A 49 1.59 -17.80 -21.36
N GLN A 50 1.47 -16.59 -21.92
CA GLN A 50 2.13 -15.40 -21.38
C GLN A 50 1.50 -14.95 -20.06
N LYS A 51 0.17 -15.05 -19.90
CA LYS A 51 -0.50 -14.75 -18.64
C LYS A 51 -0.05 -15.69 -17.53
N ASP A 52 -0.04 -16.99 -17.81
CA ASP A 52 0.40 -18.04 -16.88
C ASP A 52 1.87 -17.85 -16.49
N ALA A 53 2.74 -17.54 -17.46
CA ALA A 53 4.13 -17.23 -17.22
C ALA A 53 4.30 -16.02 -16.30
N LEU A 54 3.57 -14.92 -16.56
CA LEU A 54 3.65 -13.73 -15.74
C LEU A 54 3.20 -14.01 -14.29
N GLU A 55 2.12 -14.77 -14.11
CA GLU A 55 1.65 -15.21 -12.79
C GLU A 55 2.70 -16.08 -12.08
N LEU A 56 3.30 -17.02 -12.80
CA LEU A 56 4.37 -17.88 -12.29
C LEU A 56 5.56 -17.06 -11.81
N ARG A 57 6.01 -16.06 -12.58
CA ARG A 57 7.10 -15.16 -12.16
C ARG A 57 6.75 -14.30 -10.96
N LYS A 58 5.51 -13.80 -10.88
CA LYS A 58 5.02 -13.10 -9.68
C LYS A 58 5.12 -14.00 -8.44
N TYR A 59 4.76 -15.28 -8.59
CA TYR A 59 4.85 -16.28 -7.53
C TYR A 59 6.30 -16.65 -7.17
N LEU A 60 7.19 -16.78 -8.16
CA LEU A 60 8.60 -17.13 -7.99
C LEU A 60 9.50 -15.95 -7.60
N HIS A 61 8.98 -14.73 -7.44
CA HIS A 61 9.73 -13.48 -7.23
C HIS A 61 10.66 -13.50 -5.98
N ASP A 62 11.79 -14.18 -6.15
CA ASP A 62 12.88 -14.46 -5.22
C ASP A 62 14.13 -14.74 -6.07
N ARG A 63 15.29 -14.19 -5.66
CA ARG A 63 16.53 -14.32 -6.43
C ARG A 63 16.96 -15.78 -6.63
N SER A 64 16.66 -16.63 -5.65
CA SER A 64 17.01 -18.05 -5.72
C SER A 64 16.07 -18.87 -6.59
N LEU A 65 14.84 -18.39 -6.82
CA LEU A 65 13.82 -19.12 -7.57
C LEU A 65 13.68 -18.66 -9.02
N MET A 66 13.91 -17.37 -9.30
CA MET A 66 13.76 -16.81 -10.65
C MET A 66 14.67 -17.47 -11.69
N GLN A 67 15.79 -18.08 -11.27
CA GLN A 67 16.66 -18.86 -12.17
C GLN A 67 15.99 -20.08 -12.81
N TYR A 68 14.83 -20.51 -12.31
CA TYR A 68 14.07 -21.64 -12.85
C TYR A 68 12.90 -21.19 -13.74
N ALA A 69 12.59 -19.89 -13.78
CA ALA A 69 11.36 -19.37 -14.39
C ALA A 69 11.25 -19.71 -15.88
N ASP A 70 12.28 -19.40 -16.69
CA ASP A 70 12.26 -19.67 -18.14
C ASP A 70 11.98 -21.15 -18.42
N LYS A 71 12.69 -22.07 -17.73
CA LYS A 71 12.50 -23.52 -17.91
C LYS A 71 11.11 -24.02 -17.51
N MET A 72 10.52 -23.42 -16.47
CA MET A 72 9.17 -23.78 -16.03
C MET A 72 8.11 -23.28 -16.99
N GLU A 73 8.32 -22.11 -17.59
CA GLU A 73 7.45 -21.53 -18.62
C GLU A 73 7.48 -22.35 -19.90
N ASP A 74 8.68 -22.76 -20.35
CA ASP A 74 8.86 -23.63 -21.52
C ASP A 74 8.17 -24.98 -21.33
N ALA A 75 8.14 -25.48 -20.08
CA ALA A 75 7.42 -26.70 -19.72
C ALA A 75 5.91 -26.50 -19.51
N GLY A 76 5.39 -25.28 -19.69
CA GLY A 76 3.96 -24.97 -19.56
C GLY A 76 3.42 -25.12 -18.14
N LEU A 77 4.25 -24.86 -17.12
CA LEU A 77 3.84 -24.88 -15.73
C LEU A 77 3.03 -23.63 -15.40
N THR A 78 1.90 -23.86 -14.72
CA THR A 78 1.14 -22.80 -14.04
C THR A 78 1.42 -22.88 -12.55
N VAL A 79 1.11 -21.81 -11.79
CA VAL A 79 1.23 -21.82 -10.32
C VAL A 79 0.43 -22.98 -9.71
N SER A 80 -0.78 -23.22 -10.22
CA SER A 80 -1.63 -24.33 -9.77
C SER A 80 -1.01 -25.71 -10.03
N LYS A 81 -0.34 -25.91 -11.17
CA LYS A 81 0.38 -27.17 -11.44
C LYS A 81 1.59 -27.29 -10.52
N LEU A 82 2.38 -26.23 -10.38
CA LEU A 82 3.59 -26.19 -9.55
C LEU A 82 3.29 -26.60 -8.10
N LEU A 83 2.22 -26.06 -7.51
CA LEU A 83 1.79 -26.37 -6.14
C LEU A 83 1.34 -27.83 -5.95
N LYS A 84 0.84 -28.48 -7.01
CA LYS A 84 0.43 -29.89 -6.97
C LYS A 84 1.58 -30.87 -7.25
N MET A 85 2.76 -30.39 -7.63
CA MET A 85 3.90 -31.25 -7.91
C MET A 85 4.52 -31.78 -6.63
N ARG A 86 5.05 -33.01 -6.70
CA ARG A 86 5.87 -33.56 -5.61
C ARG A 86 7.24 -32.88 -5.61
N ALA A 87 7.82 -32.67 -4.43
CA ALA A 87 9.17 -32.13 -4.27
C ALA A 87 10.24 -32.85 -5.12
N ILE A 88 10.12 -34.18 -5.24
CA ILE A 88 11.02 -35.01 -6.05
C ILE A 88 10.97 -34.60 -7.54
N ALA A 89 9.78 -34.28 -8.06
CA ALA A 89 9.59 -33.89 -9.45
C ALA A 89 10.22 -32.52 -9.75
N LEU A 90 10.20 -31.58 -8.81
CA LEU A 90 10.85 -30.29 -8.96
C LEU A 90 12.38 -30.42 -9.04
N SER A 91 12.95 -31.31 -8.21
CA SER A 91 14.38 -31.60 -8.26
C SER A 91 14.77 -32.36 -9.52
N SER A 92 13.99 -33.34 -9.98
CA SER A 92 14.36 -34.16 -11.14
C SER A 92 14.11 -33.45 -12.48
N GLN A 93 13.03 -32.67 -12.63
CA GLN A 93 12.67 -32.04 -13.91
C GLN A 93 13.35 -30.68 -14.10
N PHE A 94 13.57 -29.91 -13.03
CA PHE A 94 14.10 -28.55 -13.11
C PHE A 94 15.49 -28.40 -12.47
N SER A 95 16.11 -29.51 -12.06
CA SER A 95 17.39 -29.52 -11.31
C SER A 95 17.35 -28.59 -10.08
N MET A 96 16.18 -28.50 -9.44
CA MET A 96 15.96 -27.58 -8.32
C MET A 96 16.64 -28.10 -7.05
N ARG A 97 17.45 -27.22 -6.42
CA ARG A 97 18.12 -27.54 -5.15
C ARG A 97 17.08 -27.74 -4.05
N ARG A 98 17.32 -28.70 -3.14
CA ARG A 98 16.45 -29.00 -2.00
C ARG A 98 16.03 -27.74 -1.20
N ALA A 99 16.97 -26.82 -0.96
CA ALA A 99 16.69 -25.57 -0.27
C ALA A 99 15.68 -24.69 -1.03
N HIS A 100 15.75 -24.64 -2.36
CA HIS A 100 14.83 -23.86 -3.19
C HIS A 100 13.44 -24.50 -3.26
N VAL A 101 13.38 -25.84 -3.32
CA VAL A 101 12.13 -26.59 -3.23
C VAL A 101 11.39 -26.27 -1.93
N ALA A 102 12.11 -26.21 -0.80
CA ALA A 102 11.52 -25.84 0.48
C ALA A 102 10.97 -24.41 0.48
N ILE A 103 11.59 -23.46 -0.24
CA ILE A 103 11.09 -22.07 -0.34
C ILE A 103 9.78 -22.02 -1.14
N VAL A 104 9.68 -22.81 -2.22
CA VAL A 104 8.45 -22.92 -3.03
C VAL A 104 7.27 -23.37 -2.15
N PHE A 105 7.43 -24.47 -1.40
CA PHE A 105 6.34 -24.99 -0.55
C PHE A 105 6.15 -24.22 0.77
N LYS A 106 7.18 -23.53 1.30
CA LYS A 106 6.98 -22.63 2.46
C LYS A 106 5.98 -21.51 2.13
N ARG A 107 5.94 -21.05 0.87
CA ARG A 107 4.97 -20.05 0.41
C ARG A 107 3.54 -20.59 0.36
N GLU A 108 3.36 -21.89 0.18
CA GLU A 108 2.08 -22.57 0.35
C GLU A 108 1.61 -22.45 1.81
N SER A 109 2.46 -22.79 2.77
CA SER A 109 2.11 -22.69 4.20
C SER A 109 1.81 -21.28 4.68
N THR A 110 2.43 -20.23 4.11
CA THR A 110 2.08 -18.83 4.43
C THR A 110 0.81 -18.34 3.74
N ASN A 111 0.39 -18.99 2.66
CA ASN A 111 -0.88 -18.72 1.98
C ASN A 111 -2.03 -19.59 2.52
N SER A 112 -1.72 -20.72 3.18
CA SER A 112 -2.69 -21.61 3.83
C SER A 112 -2.77 -21.43 5.35
N SER A 113 -1.83 -20.72 5.99
CA SER A 113 -1.88 -20.39 7.42
C SER A 113 -2.70 -19.12 7.67
N THR A 114 -3.97 -19.14 7.27
CA THR A 114 -4.99 -18.22 7.76
C THR A 114 -5.82 -18.83 8.90
N THR A 115 -5.39 -19.98 9.44
CA THR A 115 -6.03 -20.65 10.58
C THR A 115 -4.97 -20.94 11.64
N ASN A 116 -4.70 -19.93 12.47
CA ASN A 116 -4.29 -20.04 13.87
C ASN A 116 -3.91 -18.63 14.38
N VAL A 117 -4.93 -17.78 14.52
CA VAL A 117 -4.90 -16.63 15.42
C VAL A 117 -6.15 -16.70 16.30
N ASP A 118 -6.46 -17.89 16.80
CA ASP A 118 -7.36 -18.08 17.93
C ASP A 118 -6.51 -18.22 19.17
N GLN A 119 -6.00 -17.10 19.67
CA GLN A 119 -6.03 -16.86 21.10
C GLN A 119 -5.70 -15.41 21.41
N GLU A 120 -6.71 -14.80 22.02
CA GLU A 120 -6.64 -13.68 22.95
C GLU A 120 -7.01 -12.31 22.36
N LEU A 121 -8.31 -12.08 22.22
CA LEU A 121 -8.98 -10.79 22.42
C LEU A 121 -10.47 -11.08 22.65
N LYS A 122 -10.92 -10.99 23.91
CA LYS A 122 -12.34 -11.05 24.26
C LYS A 122 -13.02 -9.81 23.70
N PHE A 123 -14.00 -10.00 22.82
CA PHE A 123 -14.71 -8.94 22.11
C PHE A 123 -15.85 -8.33 22.94
N LYS A 124 -16.02 -7.01 22.77
CA LYS A 124 -17.28 -6.28 22.98
C LYS A 124 -17.62 -5.60 21.65
N GLU A 125 -18.88 -5.66 21.23
CA GLU A 125 -19.41 -4.94 20.06
C GLU A 125 -19.14 -3.43 20.18
N GLY A 126 -18.75 -2.78 19.08
CA GLY A 126 -18.48 -1.34 19.03
C GLY A 126 -17.02 -0.91 19.32
N HIS A 127 -16.06 -1.84 19.34
CA HIS A 127 -14.66 -1.54 19.62
C HIS A 127 -14.00 -0.70 18.50
N VAL A 128 -13.17 0.27 18.90
CA VAL A 128 -12.37 1.12 18.01
C VAL A 128 -10.90 0.69 18.13
N PHE A 129 -10.24 0.45 16.99
CA PHE A 129 -8.89 -0.11 16.97
C PHE A 129 -7.84 0.98 16.77
N LYS A 130 -6.71 0.85 17.46
CA LYS A 130 -5.59 1.79 17.34
C LYS A 130 -4.32 1.06 16.93
N GLY A 131 -3.93 1.22 15.68
CA GLY A 131 -2.64 0.73 15.21
C GLY A 131 -1.57 1.75 15.50
N ILE A 132 -0.85 1.57 16.60
CA ILE A 132 0.34 2.36 16.89
C ILE A 132 1.57 1.55 16.58
N VAL A 133 2.24 1.85 15.47
CA VAL A 133 3.55 1.26 15.19
C VAL A 133 4.64 2.21 15.72
N ALA A 134 5.29 1.81 16.81
CA ALA A 134 6.74 1.90 16.93
C ALA A 134 7.17 0.60 17.60
N GLY A 135 8.13 -0.10 17.01
CA GLY A 135 8.50 -1.48 17.37
C GLY A 135 8.71 -1.68 18.87
N LYS A 136 8.53 -2.94 19.32
CA LYS A 136 8.93 -3.50 20.61
C LYS A 136 9.05 -2.47 21.73
N THR A 137 8.14 -2.53 22.71
CA THR A 137 8.33 -2.01 24.08
C THR A 137 9.78 -1.63 24.32
N THR A 138 10.10 -0.33 24.24
CA THR A 138 11.46 0.13 24.49
C THR A 138 11.82 -0.35 25.87
N GLY A 139 12.72 -1.33 25.93
CA GLY A 139 13.36 -1.72 27.18
C GLY A 139 13.93 -0.47 27.82
N HIS A 140 13.89 -0.45 29.15
CA HIS A 140 14.42 0.58 30.03
C HIS A 140 15.60 1.35 29.40
N HIS A 141 15.37 2.63 29.06
CA HIS A 141 16.45 3.55 28.70
C HIS A 141 16.64 4.55 29.85
N LEU A 142 17.84 4.53 30.41
CA LEU A 142 18.32 5.42 31.47
C LEU A 142 18.52 6.85 30.92
N CYS A 143 17.46 7.66 30.81
CA CYS A 143 17.57 9.12 30.90
C CYS A 143 16.17 9.76 30.92
N SER A 144 15.83 10.47 31.98
CA SER A 144 14.53 11.08 32.28
C SER A 144 14.28 12.44 31.57
N CYS A 145 14.82 12.64 30.36
CA CYS A 145 14.66 13.89 29.61
C CYS A 145 13.84 13.74 28.31
N PHE A 146 13.09 12.64 28.16
CA PHE A 146 12.26 12.40 26.99
C PHE A 146 10.79 12.45 27.38
N ASP A 147 10.06 13.45 26.89
CA ASP A 147 8.61 13.33 26.74
C ASP A 147 8.34 12.54 25.45
N PRO A 148 7.97 11.24 25.52
CA PRO A 148 7.42 10.58 24.35
C PRO A 148 6.19 11.35 23.88
N SER A 149 5.98 11.45 22.57
CA SER A 149 4.72 12.00 22.04
C SER A 149 3.56 11.31 22.77
N PRO A 150 2.61 12.06 23.37
CA PRO A 150 1.65 11.49 24.28
C PRO A 150 0.90 10.35 23.60
N ILE A 151 0.85 9.20 24.28
CA ILE A 151 0.05 8.08 23.84
C ILE A 151 -1.41 8.52 23.96
N LEU A 152 -2.04 8.82 22.82
CA LEU A 152 -3.43 9.26 22.78
C LEU A 152 -4.39 8.10 23.03
N ASP A 153 -5.09 8.04 24.16
CA ASP A 153 -5.90 6.86 24.48
C ASP A 153 -7.13 6.66 23.56
N ASP A 154 -7.61 7.74 22.92
CA ASP A 154 -8.76 7.73 22.02
C ASP A 154 -8.41 8.08 20.56
N VAL A 155 -9.20 7.58 19.61
CA VAL A 155 -9.16 8.04 18.20
C VAL A 155 -9.74 9.45 18.06
N ALA A 156 -9.41 10.12 16.95
CA ALA A 156 -9.93 11.43 16.61
C ALA A 156 -11.48 11.44 16.66
N PRO A 157 -12.10 12.36 17.42
CA PRO A 157 -13.55 12.45 17.50
C PRO A 157 -14.17 12.66 16.12
N TYR A 158 -15.23 11.92 15.79
CA TYR A 158 -15.91 12.04 14.50
C TYR A 158 -16.25 13.48 14.10
N PRO A 159 -16.80 14.35 14.99
CA PRO A 159 -17.10 15.73 14.62
C PRO A 159 -15.87 16.56 14.21
N SER A 160 -14.69 16.21 14.74
CA SER A 160 -13.44 16.89 14.38
C SER A 160 -13.01 16.59 12.95
N LEU A 161 -13.36 15.42 12.43
CA LEU A 161 -13.09 15.01 11.05
C LEU A 161 -14.22 15.45 10.10
N ALA A 162 -15.47 15.22 10.48
CA ALA A 162 -16.65 15.41 9.63
C ALA A 162 -16.86 16.85 9.13
N ASN A 163 -16.39 17.84 9.91
CA ASN A 163 -16.54 19.26 9.63
C ASN A 163 -15.33 19.89 8.91
N ILE A 164 -14.29 19.13 8.60
CA ILE A 164 -13.13 19.64 7.87
C ILE A 164 -13.57 20.07 6.46
N SER A 165 -13.17 21.28 6.06
CA SER A 165 -13.40 21.78 4.71
C SER A 165 -12.34 21.25 3.76
N ILE A 166 -12.77 20.53 2.72
CA ILE A 166 -11.88 19.93 1.72
C ILE A 166 -12.24 20.37 0.30
N ARG A 167 -11.29 20.23 -0.61
CA ARG A 167 -11.51 20.33 -2.06
C ARG A 167 -11.17 18.99 -2.73
N LYS A 168 -12.07 18.45 -3.55
CA LYS A 168 -11.78 17.27 -4.39
C LYS A 168 -10.95 17.72 -5.61
N LEU A 169 -9.77 17.14 -5.81
CA LEU A 169 -8.88 17.48 -6.91
C LEU A 169 -9.05 16.55 -8.12
N THR A 170 -9.15 15.26 -7.85
CA THR A 170 -9.33 14.21 -8.85
C THR A 170 -10.46 13.29 -8.42
N THR A 171 -11.13 12.69 -9.40
CA THR A 171 -11.98 11.52 -9.18
C THR A 171 -11.13 10.25 -9.19
N GLU A 172 -11.77 9.11 -8.92
CA GLU A 172 -11.16 7.81 -9.19
C GLU A 172 -10.79 7.68 -10.67
N TYR A 173 -9.61 7.11 -10.92
CA TYR A 173 -9.09 6.90 -12.26
C TYR A 173 -9.97 5.90 -13.02
N LYS A 174 -10.27 6.24 -14.27
CA LYS A 174 -10.88 5.36 -15.25
C LYS A 174 -10.01 5.40 -16.50
N ALA A 175 -9.86 4.25 -17.17
CA ALA A 175 -9.12 4.18 -18.42
C ALA A 175 -9.62 5.26 -19.40
N CYS A 176 -8.70 5.91 -20.12
CA CYS A 176 -8.95 7.02 -21.05
C CYS A 176 -9.35 8.38 -20.42
N VAL A 177 -9.25 8.56 -19.10
CA VAL A 177 -9.46 9.86 -18.45
C VAL A 177 -8.12 10.57 -18.23
N GLU A 178 -7.93 11.73 -18.85
CA GLU A 178 -6.80 12.62 -18.54
C GLU A 178 -6.94 13.24 -17.14
N CYS A 179 -5.81 13.43 -16.45
CA CYS A 179 -5.77 14.09 -15.14
C CYS A 179 -6.11 15.58 -15.26
N GLN A 180 -7.40 15.91 -15.22
CA GLN A 180 -7.86 17.27 -15.08
C GLN A 180 -8.00 17.60 -13.59
N LEU A 181 -7.03 18.35 -13.06
CA LEU A 181 -7.07 18.82 -11.67
C LEU A 181 -8.18 19.88 -11.53
N ALA A 182 -9.20 19.56 -10.73
CA ALA A 182 -10.30 20.47 -10.44
C ALA A 182 -9.88 21.53 -9.38
N THR A 183 -8.87 22.34 -9.69
CA THR A 183 -8.29 23.30 -8.73
C THR A 183 -9.27 24.37 -8.27
N LYS A 184 -10.34 24.62 -9.02
CA LYS A 184 -11.45 25.54 -8.68
C LYS A 184 -12.70 24.84 -8.13
N ALA A 185 -12.62 23.56 -7.77
CA ALA A 185 -13.76 22.83 -7.22
C ALA A 185 -14.30 23.48 -5.93
N PRO A 186 -15.62 23.39 -5.69
CA PRO A 186 -16.24 23.92 -4.48
C PRO A 186 -15.69 23.24 -3.22
N LEU A 187 -15.69 23.97 -2.11
CA LEU A 187 -15.38 23.41 -0.81
C LEU A 187 -16.53 22.50 -0.36
N LEU A 188 -16.16 21.33 0.14
CA LEU A 188 -17.08 20.32 0.64
C LEU A 188 -16.73 19.98 2.09
N LYS A 189 -17.71 19.51 2.86
CA LYS A 189 -17.43 18.91 4.16
C LYS A 189 -16.78 17.55 3.95
N ALA A 190 -15.80 17.22 4.77
CA ALA A 190 -15.12 15.93 4.73
C ALA A 190 -16.06 14.73 4.94
N SER A 191 -17.16 14.91 5.69
CA SER A 191 -18.19 13.87 5.86
C SER A 191 -18.80 13.37 4.54
N GLU A 192 -18.80 14.18 3.48
CA GLU A 192 -19.23 13.77 2.14
C GLU A 192 -18.34 12.65 1.55
N LEU A 193 -17.12 12.47 2.07
CA LEU A 193 -16.21 11.42 1.62
C LEU A 193 -16.59 10.03 2.11
N TRP A 194 -17.44 9.88 3.13
CA TRP A 194 -17.81 8.57 3.68
C TRP A 194 -19.31 8.45 3.94
N ASN A 195 -20.12 9.34 3.35
CA ASN A 195 -21.56 9.31 3.53
C ASN A 195 -22.18 8.02 2.96
N GLU A 196 -21.74 7.60 1.77
CA GLU A 196 -22.29 6.44 1.04
C GLU A 196 -21.50 5.15 1.23
N LYS A 197 -20.18 5.23 1.32
CA LYS A 197 -19.28 4.07 1.46
C LYS A 197 -18.32 4.29 2.61
N PRO A 198 -17.93 3.25 3.37
CA PRO A 198 -16.85 3.36 4.31
C PRO A 198 -15.54 3.68 3.56
N THR A 199 -14.63 4.40 4.22
CA THR A 199 -13.51 5.05 3.53
C THR A 199 -12.21 4.85 4.29
N VAL A 200 -11.16 4.48 3.55
CA VAL A 200 -9.78 4.55 4.03
C VAL A 200 -9.17 5.87 3.55
N LEU A 201 -8.81 6.74 4.49
CA LEU A 201 -8.14 8.01 4.23
C LEU A 201 -6.64 7.85 4.51
N LEU A 202 -5.80 8.06 3.50
CA LEU A 202 -4.35 8.12 3.65
C LEU A 202 -3.90 9.59 3.64
N CYS A 203 -3.37 10.06 4.77
CA CYS A 203 -2.81 11.40 4.91
C CYS A 203 -1.31 11.37 4.64
N ILE A 204 -0.88 11.87 3.49
CA ILE A 204 0.55 11.95 3.14
C ILE A 204 1.07 13.38 3.26
N ARG A 205 2.33 13.52 3.71
CA ARG A 205 2.98 14.83 3.82
C ARG A 205 3.11 15.54 2.47
N ARG A 206 3.58 14.83 1.43
CA ARG A 206 3.72 15.40 0.08
C ARG A 206 3.76 14.33 -1.01
N PRO A 207 3.15 14.59 -2.18
CA PRO A 207 3.09 13.65 -3.29
C PRO A 207 4.45 13.42 -3.99
N GLY A 208 5.41 14.34 -3.85
CA GLY A 208 6.77 14.20 -4.37
C GLY A 208 7.72 13.32 -3.56
N CYS A 209 7.38 12.99 -2.31
CA CYS A 209 8.26 12.22 -1.43
C CYS A 209 8.30 10.74 -1.83
N ILE A 210 9.51 10.15 -1.92
CA ILE A 210 9.69 8.74 -2.27
C ILE A 210 8.96 7.80 -1.27
N ILE A 211 8.99 8.12 0.02
CA ILE A 211 8.36 7.30 1.05
C ILE A 211 6.84 7.36 0.92
N CYS A 212 6.28 8.54 0.66
CA CYS A 212 4.84 8.72 0.47
C CYS A 212 4.33 8.09 -0.83
N ARG A 213 5.10 8.19 -1.92
CA ARG A 213 4.82 7.49 -3.18
C ARG A 213 4.78 5.97 -2.96
N ALA A 214 5.76 5.44 -2.24
CA ALA A 214 5.83 4.01 -1.92
C ALA A 214 4.69 3.56 -1.01
N GLU A 215 4.32 4.32 0.01
CA GLU A 215 3.18 4.03 0.89
C GLU A 215 1.87 4.00 0.11
N ALA A 216 1.59 5.07 -0.65
CA ALA A 216 0.38 5.21 -1.44
C ALA A 216 0.25 4.06 -2.45
N HIS A 217 1.32 3.75 -3.19
CA HIS A 217 1.35 2.63 -4.12
C HIS A 217 1.13 1.29 -3.42
N ARG A 218 1.75 1.08 -2.24
CA ARG A 218 1.60 -0.16 -1.48
C ARG A 218 0.15 -0.36 -1.02
N LEU A 219 -0.52 0.69 -0.55
CA LEU A 219 -1.93 0.63 -0.17
C LEU A 219 -2.83 0.43 -1.41
N TYR A 220 -2.64 1.23 -2.45
CA TYR A 220 -3.46 1.21 -3.66
C TYR A 220 -3.29 -0.07 -4.49
N SER A 221 -2.13 -0.73 -4.44
CA SER A 221 -1.93 -2.06 -5.05
C SER A 221 -2.88 -3.14 -4.52
N ARG A 222 -3.53 -2.89 -3.37
CA ARG A 222 -4.53 -3.77 -2.76
C ARG A 222 -5.97 -3.28 -2.97
N LYS A 223 -6.18 -2.30 -3.86
CA LYS A 223 -7.50 -1.75 -4.16
C LYS A 223 -8.56 -2.84 -4.44
N PRO A 224 -8.31 -3.92 -5.21
CA PRO A 224 -9.33 -4.97 -5.40
C PRO A 224 -9.84 -5.60 -4.10
N VAL A 225 -8.98 -5.71 -3.07
CA VAL A 225 -9.38 -6.21 -1.76
C VAL A 225 -10.29 -5.21 -1.05
N PHE A 226 -9.94 -3.93 -1.07
CA PHE A 226 -10.77 -2.87 -0.47
C PHE A 226 -12.11 -2.71 -1.20
N ASP A 227 -12.11 -2.81 -2.53
CA ASP A 227 -13.33 -2.76 -3.35
C ASP A 227 -14.27 -3.93 -3.02
N ALA A 228 -13.73 -5.15 -2.87
CA ALA A 228 -14.51 -6.32 -2.44
C ALA A 228 -15.09 -6.18 -1.02
N LEU A 229 -14.39 -5.44 -0.15
CA LEU A 229 -14.88 -5.07 1.19
C LEU A 229 -15.84 -3.87 1.16
N GLY A 230 -16.09 -3.25 0.00
CA GLY A 230 -16.96 -2.08 -0.16
C GLY A 230 -16.32 -0.74 0.25
N PHE A 231 -15.01 -0.72 0.49
CA PHE A 231 -14.28 0.48 0.90
C PHE A 231 -13.81 1.31 -0.29
N GLN A 232 -13.90 2.63 -0.15
CA GLN A 232 -13.22 3.55 -1.06
C GLN A 232 -11.88 4.00 -0.49
N LEU A 233 -10.91 4.24 -1.39
CA LEU A 233 -9.59 4.73 -1.03
C LEU A 233 -9.45 6.20 -1.41
N VAL A 234 -9.09 7.06 -0.45
CA VAL A 234 -8.87 8.49 -0.67
C VAL A 234 -7.52 8.91 -0.09
N VAL A 235 -6.77 9.72 -0.84
CA VAL A 235 -5.56 10.39 -0.33
C VAL A 235 -5.88 11.84 0.02
N VAL A 236 -5.44 12.25 1.20
CA VAL A 236 -5.53 13.63 1.69
C VAL A 236 -4.16 14.29 1.57
N LEU A 237 -4.12 15.43 0.88
CA LEU A 237 -2.98 16.33 0.79
C LEU A 237 -3.28 17.61 1.58
N HIS A 238 -2.26 18.26 2.12
CA HIS A 238 -2.42 19.60 2.71
C HIS A 238 -1.91 20.73 1.81
N GLU A 239 -1.04 20.42 0.84
CA GLU A 239 -0.41 21.38 -0.06
C GLU A 239 -0.68 20.98 -1.52
N LEU A 240 -1.05 21.96 -2.36
CA LEU A 240 -1.24 21.76 -3.79
C LEU A 240 0.03 22.14 -4.56
N ILE A 241 0.77 21.13 -4.99
CA ILE A 241 1.84 21.32 -5.98
C ILE A 241 1.42 20.58 -7.25
N GLU A 242 0.81 21.29 -8.19
CA GLU A 242 0.13 20.68 -9.35
C GLU A 242 1.01 19.69 -10.12
N SER A 243 2.28 20.03 -10.36
CA SER A 243 3.22 19.15 -11.05
C SER A 243 3.43 17.84 -10.30
N GLN A 244 3.55 17.88 -8.97
CA GLN A 244 3.70 16.68 -8.17
C GLN A 244 2.41 15.85 -8.14
N VAL A 245 1.24 16.48 -8.12
CA VAL A 245 -0.05 15.76 -8.15
C VAL A 245 -0.24 15.07 -9.51
N LYS A 246 0.11 15.74 -10.62
CA LYS A 246 0.07 15.16 -11.98
C LYS A 246 1.04 13.99 -12.15
N GLU A 247 2.20 14.02 -11.51
CA GLU A 247 3.11 12.86 -11.50
C GLU A 247 2.64 11.75 -10.55
N PHE A 248 1.95 12.13 -9.47
CA PHE A 248 1.52 11.21 -8.43
C PHE A 248 0.32 10.37 -8.87
N TRP A 249 -0.66 11.03 -9.50
CA TRP A 249 -1.89 10.43 -10.01
C TRP A 249 -1.85 10.40 -11.56
N PRO A 250 -2.15 9.27 -12.22
CA PRO A 250 -2.62 8.00 -11.64
C PRO A 250 -1.49 7.02 -11.24
N ARG A 251 -0.22 7.41 -11.43
CA ARG A 251 0.94 6.48 -11.40
C ARG A 251 1.13 5.72 -10.10
N TYR A 252 1.03 6.38 -8.94
CA TYR A 252 1.21 5.76 -7.62
C TYR A 252 -0.10 5.63 -6.86
N TRP A 253 -1.12 6.39 -7.28
CA TRP A 253 -2.44 6.42 -6.69
C TRP A 253 -3.46 6.70 -7.77
N GLY A 254 -4.42 5.79 -7.97
CA GLY A 254 -5.53 5.98 -8.89
C GLY A 254 -6.84 6.39 -8.21
N GLY A 255 -6.88 6.47 -6.88
CA GLY A 255 -8.08 6.81 -6.12
C GLY A 255 -8.37 8.32 -6.12
N MET A 256 -9.39 8.71 -5.36
CA MET A 256 -9.73 10.12 -5.16
C MET A 256 -8.57 10.84 -4.42
N VAL A 257 -8.23 12.05 -4.87
CA VAL A 257 -7.30 12.94 -4.18
C VAL A 257 -8.05 14.17 -3.70
N VAL A 258 -7.91 14.48 -2.41
CA VAL A 258 -8.52 15.66 -1.80
C VAL A 258 -7.47 16.54 -1.15
N ILE A 259 -7.78 17.83 -1.04
CA ILE A 259 -6.97 18.82 -0.36
C ILE A 259 -7.67 19.34 0.88
N ASP A 260 -6.91 19.34 1.98
CA ASP A 260 -7.25 19.93 3.27
C ASP A 260 -6.25 21.05 3.58
N GLN A 261 -6.56 22.26 3.11
CA GLN A 261 -5.71 23.45 3.33
C GLN A 261 -5.65 23.84 4.82
N SER A 262 -6.65 23.45 5.61
CA SER A 262 -6.70 23.74 7.05
C SER A 262 -5.80 22.82 7.88
N MET A 263 -5.29 21.76 7.25
CA MET A 263 -4.58 20.64 7.88
C MET A 263 -5.40 20.01 9.02
N GLY A 264 -6.73 20.06 8.95
CA GLY A 264 -7.64 19.48 9.92
C GLY A 264 -7.38 18.00 10.16
N PHE A 265 -7.16 17.21 9.11
CA PHE A 265 -6.87 15.78 9.23
C PHE A 265 -5.51 15.54 9.91
N PHE A 266 -4.50 16.31 9.55
CA PHE A 266 -3.17 16.23 10.14
C PHE A 266 -3.17 16.67 11.62
N LYS A 267 -3.96 17.68 11.97
CA LYS A 267 -4.20 18.08 13.36
C LYS A 267 -4.98 17.01 14.13
N ALA A 268 -5.97 16.38 13.51
CA ALA A 268 -6.75 15.31 14.15
C ALA A 268 -5.87 14.09 14.48
N LEU A 269 -4.86 13.79 13.66
CA LEU A 269 -3.85 12.77 13.97
C LEU A 269 -3.06 13.08 15.24
N GLY A 270 -2.87 14.36 15.59
CA GLY A 270 -2.19 14.83 16.80
C GLY A 270 -3.10 15.48 17.84
N SER A 271 -4.38 15.11 17.88
CA SER A 271 -5.38 15.64 18.83
C SER A 271 -5.45 17.16 18.87
N GLY A 272 -5.60 17.75 17.69
CA GLY A 272 -5.70 19.19 17.48
C GLY A 272 -4.35 19.88 17.24
N LYS A 273 -3.22 19.18 17.43
CA LYS A 273 -1.88 19.71 17.17
C LYS A 273 -1.27 19.07 15.93
N LEU A 274 -0.53 19.85 15.16
CA LEU A 274 0.28 19.31 14.06
C LEU A 274 1.45 18.53 14.63
N LEU A 275 1.51 17.25 14.30
CA LEU A 275 2.65 16.42 14.61
C LEU A 275 3.76 16.75 13.62
N LYS A 276 4.83 17.37 14.11
CA LYS A 276 6.05 17.64 13.35
C LYS A 276 7.24 16.92 13.97
N GLU A 277 8.22 16.55 13.16
CA GLU A 277 9.51 16.09 13.67
C GLU A 277 10.20 17.28 14.36
N ARG A 278 10.42 17.19 15.68
CA ARG A 278 10.90 18.34 16.49
C ARG A 278 12.42 18.45 16.56
N PHE A 279 13.18 17.49 16.02
CA PHE A 279 14.64 17.44 16.11
C PHE A 279 15.30 16.83 14.87
N LEU A 280 16.43 17.40 14.46
CA LEU A 280 17.30 16.93 13.35
C LEU A 280 17.80 15.48 13.53
N THR A 281 17.75 14.93 14.75
CA THR A 281 18.25 13.59 15.09
C THR A 281 17.34 12.45 14.60
N ASP A 282 16.02 12.65 14.52
CA ASP A 282 15.10 11.61 14.00
C ASP A 282 15.01 11.61 12.46
N ILE A 283 15.43 12.68 11.79
CA ILE A 283 15.59 12.71 10.31
C ILE A 283 16.69 11.72 9.86
N VAL A 284 17.69 11.47 10.71
CA VAL A 284 18.78 10.48 10.48
C VAL A 284 18.33 9.05 10.84
N LEU A 285 17.26 8.92 11.63
CA LEU A 285 16.66 7.67 12.08
C LEU A 285 15.21 7.52 11.63
N ASN A 286 14.88 8.02 10.42
CA ASN A 286 13.71 7.59 9.65
C ASN A 286 13.55 6.08 9.78
N SER A 287 12.35 5.54 9.61
CA SER A 287 12.18 4.08 9.53
C SER A 287 13.10 3.52 8.43
N ARG A 288 14.31 3.09 8.80
CA ARG A 288 15.38 2.73 7.86
C ARG A 288 14.93 1.59 6.98
N ALA A 289 14.07 0.73 7.53
CA ALA A 289 13.39 -0.34 6.81
C ALA A 289 12.46 0.22 5.72
N ASN A 290 11.58 1.17 6.04
CA ASN A 290 10.63 1.73 5.08
C ASN A 290 11.31 2.63 4.06
N TYR A 291 12.31 3.43 4.45
CA TYR A 291 13.11 4.20 3.51
C TYR A 291 13.90 3.30 2.55
N LYS A 292 14.51 2.22 3.06
CA LYS A 292 15.18 1.21 2.22
C LYS A 292 14.17 0.52 1.29
N ALA A 293 12.97 0.19 1.77
CA ALA A 293 11.91 -0.39 0.95
C ALA A 293 11.42 0.60 -0.13
N ALA A 294 11.27 1.88 0.21
CA ALA A 294 10.88 2.93 -0.72
C ALA A 294 11.96 3.13 -1.80
N LYS A 295 13.25 3.19 -1.42
CA LYS A 295 14.36 3.23 -2.39
C LYS A 295 14.41 1.99 -3.27
N ALA A 296 14.18 0.81 -2.71
CA ALA A 296 14.15 -0.44 -3.47
C ALA A 296 12.98 -0.51 -4.47
N SER A 297 11.99 0.37 -4.35
CA SER A 297 10.90 0.49 -5.34
C SER A 297 11.35 1.21 -6.62
N GLY A 298 12.52 1.85 -6.64
CA GLY A 298 13.04 2.56 -7.82
C GLY A 298 12.33 3.89 -8.11
N PHE A 299 11.40 4.30 -7.24
CA PHE A 299 10.62 5.52 -7.44
C PHE A 299 11.51 6.76 -7.29
N LYS A 300 11.41 7.67 -8.26
CA LYS A 300 12.02 9.00 -8.13
C LYS A 300 11.23 9.80 -7.10
N GLY A 301 11.89 10.63 -6.32
CA GLY A 301 11.26 11.53 -5.37
C GLY A 301 12.05 12.82 -5.21
N ASN A 302 11.40 13.84 -4.67
CA ASN A 302 12.00 15.13 -4.37
C ASN A 302 11.64 15.59 -2.95
N HIS A 303 12.24 16.70 -2.53
CA HIS A 303 12.01 17.30 -1.21
C HIS A 303 11.27 18.65 -1.31
N ILE A 304 10.51 18.88 -2.38
CA ILE A 304 9.80 20.14 -2.61
C ILE A 304 8.45 20.13 -1.86
N GLY A 305 8.15 21.21 -1.15
CA GLY A 305 6.97 21.34 -0.27
C GLY A 305 7.28 20.97 1.18
N GLU A 306 6.27 21.06 2.05
CA GLU A 306 6.40 20.78 3.49
C GLU A 306 6.87 19.33 3.75
N GLY A 307 7.88 19.19 4.60
CA GLY A 307 8.59 17.93 4.83
C GLY A 307 8.47 17.40 6.25
N GLU A 308 8.07 18.22 7.21
CA GLU A 308 8.22 17.92 8.64
C GLU A 308 6.95 17.33 9.26
N ILE A 309 5.79 17.53 8.62
CA ILE A 309 4.50 17.07 9.12
C ILE A 309 4.39 15.55 9.02
N LYS A 310 4.00 14.91 10.12
CA LYS A 310 3.67 13.49 10.19
C LYS A 310 2.26 13.25 9.64
N GLY A 311 2.17 12.26 8.78
CA GLY A 311 0.95 11.73 8.19
C GLY A 311 0.33 10.63 9.04
N GLY A 312 -0.52 9.83 8.40
CA GLY A 312 -1.26 8.77 9.07
C GLY A 312 -2.36 8.20 8.18
N LEU A 313 -3.18 7.35 8.76
CA LEU A 313 -4.29 6.71 8.06
C LEU A 313 -5.52 6.62 8.97
N PHE A 314 -6.69 6.85 8.40
CA PHE A 314 -7.98 6.60 9.06
C PHE A 314 -8.77 5.55 8.29
N VAL A 315 -9.46 4.69 9.02
CA VAL A 315 -10.57 3.88 8.49
C VAL A 315 -11.85 4.44 9.11
N ILE A 316 -12.75 4.93 8.28
CA ILE A 316 -13.98 5.59 8.71
C ILE A 316 -15.18 4.78 8.21
N ARG A 317 -16.12 4.51 9.13
CA ARG A 317 -17.37 3.81 8.80
C ARG A 317 -18.29 4.69 7.95
N ARG A 318 -19.21 4.06 7.23
CA ARG A 318 -20.23 4.75 6.43
C ARG A 318 -21.07 5.70 7.30
N GLY A 319 -21.45 6.84 6.72
CA GLY A 319 -22.35 7.81 7.35
C GLY A 319 -21.76 8.40 8.63
N ARG A 320 -22.46 8.20 9.75
CA ARG A 320 -22.06 8.71 11.08
C ARG A 320 -21.42 7.64 11.97
N GLY A 321 -21.01 6.50 11.42
CA GLY A 321 -20.45 5.38 12.19
C GLY A 321 -19.07 5.63 12.82
N GLY A 322 -18.48 6.81 12.61
CA GLY A 322 -17.25 7.21 13.29
C GLY A 322 -15.97 6.60 12.71
N VAL A 323 -14.86 6.86 13.40
CA VAL A 323 -13.55 6.29 13.08
C VAL A 323 -13.48 4.85 13.63
N ALA A 324 -13.25 3.88 12.75
CA ALA A 324 -13.03 2.49 13.13
C ALA A 324 -11.57 2.22 13.49
N TYR A 325 -10.65 2.91 12.81
CA TYR A 325 -9.23 2.77 13.05
C TYR A 325 -8.45 4.04 12.72
N GLN A 326 -7.42 4.30 13.51
CA GLN A 326 -6.48 5.39 13.31
C GLN A 326 -5.05 4.89 13.46
N PHE A 327 -4.25 5.15 12.43
CA PHE A 327 -2.82 4.99 12.43
C PHE A 327 -2.16 6.37 12.43
N ILE A 328 -1.25 6.59 13.38
CA ILE A 328 -0.49 7.83 13.52
C ILE A 328 0.98 7.50 13.24
N GLU A 329 1.57 8.23 12.29
CA GLU A 329 2.99 8.13 12.02
C GLU A 329 3.78 8.66 13.25
N ARG A 330 4.54 7.78 13.92
CA ARG A 330 5.35 8.17 15.09
C ARG A 330 6.68 8.78 14.68
N LYS A 331 7.31 8.24 13.64
CA LYS A 331 8.53 8.73 13.02
C LYS A 331 8.31 9.01 11.55
N LEU A 332 8.98 10.02 10.98
CA LEU A 332 8.95 10.24 9.54
C LEU A 332 9.29 8.93 8.77
N GLY A 333 8.40 8.55 7.87
CA GLY A 333 8.37 7.33 7.08
C GLY A 333 7.75 6.09 7.71
N ASP A 334 7.04 6.16 8.84
CA ASP A 334 6.26 5.02 9.32
C ASP A 334 5.04 4.78 8.43
N TRP A 335 4.75 3.51 8.13
CA TRP A 335 3.66 3.10 7.26
C TRP A 335 2.61 2.30 8.03
N ALA A 336 1.35 2.51 7.71
CA ALA A 336 0.27 1.71 8.28
C ALA A 336 0.44 0.22 7.92
N PRO A 337 0.31 -0.71 8.88
CA PRO A 337 0.35 -2.14 8.61
C PRO A 337 -0.89 -2.57 7.81
N ILE A 338 -0.70 -2.80 6.50
CA ILE A 338 -1.80 -3.10 5.56
C ILE A 338 -2.64 -4.31 5.99
N VAL A 339 -2.03 -5.35 6.58
CA VAL A 339 -2.76 -6.54 7.02
C VAL A 339 -3.78 -6.18 8.11
N GLU A 340 -3.36 -5.39 9.11
CA GLU A 340 -4.23 -4.89 10.17
C GLU A 340 -5.33 -3.99 9.58
N VAL A 341 -4.98 -3.08 8.66
CA VAL A 341 -5.98 -2.22 7.99
C VAL A 341 -7.05 -3.04 7.26
N ILE A 342 -6.66 -4.08 6.52
CA ILE A 342 -7.59 -4.98 5.81
C ILE A 342 -8.47 -5.74 6.81
N GLU A 343 -7.89 -6.23 7.90
CA GLU A 343 -8.63 -6.94 8.96
C GLU A 343 -9.70 -6.04 9.60
N ILE A 344 -9.35 -4.79 9.92
CA ILE A 344 -10.33 -3.81 10.42
C ILE A 344 -11.42 -3.56 9.38
N CYS A 345 -11.06 -3.40 8.10
CA CYS A 345 -12.05 -3.20 7.03
C CYS A 345 -13.01 -4.38 6.93
N SER A 346 -12.52 -5.62 7.03
CA SER A 346 -13.34 -6.83 7.03
C SER A 346 -14.30 -6.88 8.23
N ARG A 347 -13.84 -6.48 9.42
CA ARG A 347 -14.71 -6.39 10.61
C ARG A 347 -15.81 -5.34 10.43
N VAL A 348 -15.48 -4.15 9.94
CA VAL A 348 -16.45 -3.09 9.66
C VAL A 348 -17.49 -3.53 8.62
N GLN A 349 -17.08 -4.31 7.60
CA GLN A 349 -18.01 -4.88 6.64
C GLN A 349 -19.02 -5.83 7.31
N ASN A 350 -18.57 -6.67 8.24
CA ASN A 350 -19.44 -7.60 8.96
C ASN A 350 -20.36 -6.91 9.99
N GLU A 351 -20.02 -5.69 10.42
CA GLU A 351 -20.86 -4.85 11.29
C GLU A 351 -21.97 -4.10 10.51
N SER A 352 -21.86 -4.02 9.18
CA SER A 352 -22.71 -3.22 8.28
C SER A 352 -23.81 -4.05 7.64
#